data_AF-W0RGA1-F1
#
_entry.id   AF-W0RGA1-F1
#
_cell.length_a   1.000
_cell.length_b   1.000
_cell.length_c   1.000
_cell.angle_alpha   90.00
_cell.angle_beta   90.00
_cell.angle_gamma   90.00
#
_symmetry.space_group_name_H-M   'P 1'
#
loop_
_entity.id
_entity.type
_entity.pdbx_description
1 polymer ?
#
loop_
_entity_poly.entity_id
_entity_poly.type
_entity_poly.pdbx_seq_one_letter_code
_entity_poly.pdbx_strand_id
1 'polypeptide(L)'
;MRRVTFLASSAALVIGAAAGASIAQQVQQPQPYVVGNPVGLPVTPGPGGAFEAVSPNVKMYGAIYSAESCSYDATRGVIVVPNRGVPQNVQTNNAWVSFINHDGSVHTARWIGVQNPGDRASLAPPLVLNEPYGSDIANGMLYVADRDGGTTPNEPSVAVIRRFDMRTGAPAGEIRVERAAWLNDIAVGTDGTIYATVTGAGGTNPDPTTWQVLRVAPDGAVSVFVQGAPLRQPNGIAFDPQGNVVVVNIGTADVLTFSRAGQLLKTETAAQSGNDGLVIMPDGTKYVSSVVNGGVSRIRAGRAAELIARNIPSAASMCYDAGANQLVIPMNPNNGLAFVRLEPGR
;
A
#
# COMPACT_ATOMS: atom_id res chain seq x y z
N MET A 1 -17.47 -81.73 -7.98
CA MET A 1 -17.37 -81.71 -6.51
C MET A 1 -16.63 -80.46 -6.07
N ARG A 2 -16.85 -80.07 -4.80
CA ARG A 2 -16.67 -78.75 -4.16
C ARG A 2 -15.26 -78.14 -4.15
N ARG A 3 -15.29 -76.81 -3.97
CA ARG A 3 -14.27 -75.79 -3.61
C ARG A 3 -13.22 -76.21 -2.55
N VAL A 4 -12.09 -75.48 -2.52
CA VAL A 4 -11.60 -74.55 -1.45
C VAL A 4 -10.05 -74.45 -1.55
N THR A 5 -9.42 -73.34 -1.99
CA THR A 5 -8.95 -72.08 -1.34
C THR A 5 -7.75 -72.12 -0.36
N PHE A 6 -6.82 -71.15 -0.56
CA PHE A 6 -5.88 -70.48 0.38
C PHE A 6 -4.66 -71.30 0.89
N LEU A 7 -3.46 -70.76 1.18
CA LEU A 7 -2.96 -69.45 1.60
C LEU A 7 -1.47 -69.30 1.22
N ALA A 8 -1.02 -68.06 1.01
CA ALA A 8 0.38 -67.68 0.96
C ALA A 8 0.83 -67.10 2.31
N SER A 9 2.00 -67.47 2.83
CA SER A 9 2.95 -66.60 3.57
C SER A 9 4.09 -67.43 4.21
N SER A 10 5.33 -66.95 4.04
CA SER A 10 6.53 -67.03 4.92
C SER A 10 7.78 -66.76 4.05
N ALA A 11 8.29 -65.53 3.98
CA ALA A 11 9.33 -64.95 4.84
C ALA A 11 10.75 -65.49 4.54
N ALA A 12 11.59 -64.65 3.94
CA ALA A 12 13.05 -64.74 4.05
C ALA A 12 13.60 -63.33 4.32
N LEU A 13 14.09 -63.18 5.56
CA LEU A 13 14.89 -62.06 6.05
C LEU A 13 16.27 -62.13 5.40
N VAL A 14 16.78 -61.02 4.85
CA VAL A 14 18.22 -60.83 4.65
C VAL A 14 18.62 -59.51 5.29
N ILE A 15 19.50 -59.61 6.30
CA ILE A 15 20.14 -58.53 7.03
C ILE A 15 21.54 -58.32 6.45
N GLY A 16 21.94 -57.05 6.30
CA GLY A 16 23.34 -56.59 6.17
C GLY A 16 23.72 -56.11 4.76
N ALA A 17 24.38 -54.98 4.52
CA ALA A 17 25.03 -54.01 5.39
C ALA A 17 25.12 -52.64 4.67
N ALA A 18 25.30 -51.58 5.45
CA ALA A 18 25.24 -50.19 5.04
C ALA A 18 26.35 -49.75 4.06
N ALA A 19 25.96 -48.95 3.07
CA ALA A 19 26.80 -47.90 2.51
C ALA A 19 26.08 -46.57 2.78
N GLY A 20 26.60 -45.80 3.74
CA GLY A 20 26.08 -44.48 4.06
C GLY A 20 26.28 -43.54 2.89
N ALA A 21 25.21 -43.23 2.17
CA ALA A 21 25.17 -42.08 1.30
C ALA A 21 25.00 -40.84 2.18
N SER A 22 26.09 -40.13 2.42
CA SER A 22 26.07 -38.79 2.99
C SER A 22 25.16 -37.91 2.13
N ILE A 23 24.01 -37.52 2.66
CA ILE A 23 23.20 -36.46 2.06
C ILE A 23 23.99 -35.18 2.28
N ALA A 24 24.84 -34.82 1.33
CA ALA A 24 25.45 -33.51 1.31
C ALA A 24 24.31 -32.49 1.25
N GLN A 25 24.14 -31.70 2.31
CA GLN A 25 23.31 -30.49 2.26
C GLN A 25 23.86 -29.62 1.14
N GLN A 26 23.16 -29.59 0.00
CA GLN A 26 23.47 -28.62 -1.05
C GLN A 26 23.34 -27.24 -0.42
N VAL A 27 24.46 -26.54 -0.31
CA VAL A 27 24.51 -25.15 0.14
C VAL A 27 23.67 -24.36 -0.85
N GLN A 28 22.50 -23.93 -0.40
CA GLN A 28 21.57 -23.17 -1.24
C GLN A 28 22.21 -21.80 -1.50
N GLN A 29 22.70 -21.59 -2.73
CA GLN A 29 23.29 -20.31 -3.10
C GLN A 29 22.24 -19.20 -3.02
N PRO A 30 22.58 -18.00 -2.50
CA PRO A 30 21.66 -16.89 -2.38
C PRO A 30 21.10 -16.53 -3.77
N GLN A 31 19.77 -16.54 -3.87
CA GLN A 31 19.08 -16.20 -5.12
C GLN A 31 18.91 -14.67 -5.23
N PRO A 32 19.08 -14.07 -6.42
CA PRO A 32 18.79 -12.66 -6.65
C PRO A 32 17.31 -12.34 -6.37
N TYR A 33 17.02 -11.17 -5.79
CA TYR A 33 15.65 -10.67 -5.69
C TYR A 33 15.01 -10.54 -7.09
N VAL A 34 13.79 -11.06 -7.24
CA VAL A 34 12.98 -10.96 -8.46
C VAL A 34 11.64 -10.29 -8.15
N VAL A 35 11.25 -9.31 -8.97
CA VAL A 35 9.89 -8.77 -9.01
C VAL A 35 8.94 -9.66 -9.78
N GLY A 36 7.65 -9.57 -9.44
CA GLY A 36 6.58 -10.17 -10.20
C GLY A 36 6.50 -9.65 -11.64
N ASN A 37 6.03 -10.52 -12.53
CA ASN A 37 5.71 -10.19 -13.90
C ASN A 37 4.28 -9.64 -14.01
N PRO A 38 3.85 -9.09 -15.15
CA PRO A 38 2.42 -9.06 -15.52
C PRO A 38 1.72 -10.40 -15.26
N VAL A 39 0.40 -10.45 -15.15
CA VAL A 39 -0.31 -11.72 -14.97
C VAL A 39 -0.09 -12.59 -16.21
N GLY A 40 0.37 -13.82 -15.98
CA GLY A 40 0.87 -14.71 -17.02
C GLY A 40 1.59 -15.91 -16.40
N LEU A 41 2.24 -16.73 -17.22
CA LEU A 41 2.94 -17.92 -16.77
C LEU A 41 4.44 -17.88 -17.15
N PRO A 42 5.31 -18.46 -16.30
CA PRO A 42 5.05 -18.92 -14.94
C PRO A 42 4.78 -17.76 -13.97
N VAL A 43 3.97 -18.00 -12.94
CA VAL A 43 3.64 -16.98 -11.91
C VAL A 43 4.89 -16.49 -11.18
N THR A 44 5.83 -17.40 -10.91
CA THR A 44 7.14 -17.10 -10.34
C THR A 44 8.19 -17.21 -11.45
N PRO A 45 9.02 -16.18 -11.71
CA PRO A 45 10.06 -16.24 -12.74
C PRO A 45 11.01 -17.43 -12.49
N GLY A 46 11.22 -18.26 -13.51
CA GLY A 46 12.23 -19.32 -13.49
C GLY A 46 13.64 -18.77 -13.79
N PRO A 47 14.70 -19.58 -13.60
CA PRO A 47 16.06 -19.23 -14.02
C PRO A 47 16.07 -18.87 -15.52
N GLY A 48 16.30 -17.60 -15.86
CA GLY A 48 16.27 -17.10 -17.23
C GLY A 48 15.16 -16.09 -17.57
N GLY A 49 14.24 -15.80 -16.65
CA GLY A 49 13.26 -14.71 -16.81
C GLY A 49 12.19 -14.95 -17.89
N ALA A 50 11.98 -16.20 -18.30
CA ALA A 50 10.91 -16.57 -19.24
C ALA A 50 9.54 -16.20 -18.66
N PHE A 51 8.74 -15.51 -19.47
CA PHE A 51 7.41 -15.03 -19.09
C PHE A 51 6.52 -14.88 -20.32
N GLU A 52 5.30 -15.41 -20.25
CA GLU A 52 4.23 -15.17 -21.21
C GLU A 52 3.08 -14.46 -20.52
N ALA A 53 2.77 -13.24 -20.95
CA ALA A 53 1.60 -12.51 -20.46
C ALA A 53 0.30 -13.20 -20.86
N VAL A 54 -0.73 -13.02 -20.05
CA VAL A 54 -2.10 -13.39 -20.41
C VAL A 54 -2.49 -12.75 -21.76
N SER A 55 -3.18 -13.51 -22.60
CA SER A 55 -3.58 -13.06 -23.93
C SER A 55 -4.51 -11.83 -23.88
N PRO A 56 -4.44 -10.91 -24.86
CA PRO A 56 -5.18 -9.64 -24.82
C PRO A 56 -6.72 -9.74 -24.75
N ASN A 57 -7.30 -10.93 -24.98
CA ASN A 57 -8.74 -11.18 -24.96
C ASN A 57 -9.28 -11.64 -23.59
N VAL A 58 -8.45 -11.69 -22.55
CA VAL A 58 -8.86 -12.08 -21.20
C VAL A 58 -8.93 -10.85 -20.30
N LYS A 59 -10.05 -10.67 -19.59
CA LYS A 59 -10.20 -9.65 -18.54
C LYS A 59 -10.17 -10.32 -17.18
N MET A 60 -9.27 -9.88 -16.31
CA MET A 60 -9.15 -10.39 -14.94
C MET A 60 -9.56 -9.29 -13.97
N TYR A 61 -10.44 -9.62 -13.02
CA TYR A 61 -10.90 -8.73 -11.97
C TYR A 61 -10.53 -9.37 -10.62
N GLY A 62 -9.72 -8.70 -9.79
CA GLY A 62 -9.17 -9.27 -8.55
C GLY A 62 -7.90 -8.57 -8.09
N ALA A 63 -7.05 -9.27 -7.31
CA ALA A 63 -5.76 -8.79 -6.79
C ALA A 63 -5.78 -7.62 -5.79
N ILE A 64 -6.98 -7.18 -5.39
CA ILE A 64 -7.16 -6.16 -4.36
C ILE A 64 -7.60 -6.84 -3.09
N TYR A 65 -6.94 -6.54 -1.98
CA TYR A 65 -7.29 -7.08 -0.68
C TYR A 65 -6.94 -6.06 0.41
N SER A 66 -7.97 -5.55 1.08
CA SER A 66 -7.81 -4.56 2.15
C SER A 66 -6.83 -3.43 1.80
N ALA A 67 -6.94 -2.91 0.59
CA ALA A 67 -6.12 -1.79 0.14
C ALA A 67 -6.67 -0.48 0.75
N GLU A 68 -5.78 0.33 1.31
CA GLU A 68 -6.09 1.65 1.88
C GLU A 68 -5.67 2.79 0.96
N SER A 69 -4.62 2.57 0.16
CA SER A 69 -4.03 3.57 -0.73
C SER A 69 -3.76 3.01 -2.12
N CYS A 70 -3.53 3.92 -3.05
CA CYS A 70 -2.97 3.63 -4.35
C CYS A 70 -2.06 4.79 -4.79
N SER A 71 -1.21 4.52 -5.78
CA SER A 71 -0.39 5.52 -6.45
C SER A 71 -0.40 5.22 -7.96
N TYR A 72 0.02 6.18 -8.79
CA TYR A 72 0.03 6.00 -10.25
C TYR A 72 1.46 5.99 -10.80
N ASP A 73 1.84 4.89 -11.47
CA ASP A 73 3.09 4.81 -12.20
C ASP A 73 2.87 5.23 -13.65
N ALA A 74 3.10 6.51 -13.93
CA ALA A 74 2.98 7.07 -15.28
C ALA A 74 4.00 6.49 -16.27
N THR A 75 5.12 5.92 -15.81
CA THR A 75 6.12 5.31 -16.69
C THR A 75 5.60 4.01 -17.29
N ARG A 76 4.85 3.23 -16.50
CA ARG A 76 4.24 1.97 -16.94
C ARG A 76 2.80 2.09 -17.39
N GLY A 77 2.11 3.18 -17.02
CA GLY A 77 0.69 3.32 -17.25
C GLY A 77 -0.15 2.36 -16.40
N VAL A 78 0.25 2.14 -15.14
CA VAL A 78 -0.47 1.26 -14.21
C VAL A 78 -0.76 1.94 -12.88
N ILE A 79 -1.85 1.53 -12.24
CA ILE A 79 -2.19 1.90 -10.88
C ILE A 79 -1.51 0.91 -9.94
N VAL A 80 -0.74 1.42 -8.98
CA VAL A 80 0.01 0.68 -7.99
C VAL A 80 -0.81 0.61 -6.70
N VAL A 81 -1.11 -0.60 -6.23
CA VAL A 81 -2.01 -0.81 -5.09
C VAL A 81 -1.34 -1.68 -4.03
N PRO A 82 -0.92 -1.11 -2.89
CA PRO A 82 -0.55 -1.88 -1.71
C PRO A 82 -1.77 -2.58 -1.10
N ASN A 83 -1.64 -3.88 -0.86
CA ASN A 83 -2.66 -4.73 -0.25
C ASN A 83 -2.18 -5.13 1.14
N ARG A 84 -3.01 -4.90 2.16
CA ARG A 84 -2.60 -5.13 3.54
C ARG A 84 -2.43 -6.60 3.91
N GLY A 85 -3.01 -7.51 3.12
CA GLY A 85 -3.11 -8.91 3.50
C GLY A 85 -3.90 -9.07 4.79
N VAL A 86 -3.70 -10.20 5.48
CA VAL A 86 -4.31 -10.40 6.80
C VAL A 86 -3.58 -9.59 7.87
N PRO A 87 -4.24 -9.19 8.97
CA PRO A 87 -3.61 -8.48 10.08
C PRO A 87 -2.37 -9.20 10.65
N GLN A 88 -1.41 -8.44 11.18
CA GLN A 88 -0.14 -8.99 11.68
C GLN A 88 -0.28 -10.01 12.82
N ASN A 89 -1.36 -9.95 13.61
CA ASN A 89 -1.64 -10.96 14.64
C ASN A 89 -2.11 -12.31 14.07
N VAL A 90 -2.40 -12.38 12.77
CA VAL A 90 -2.72 -13.62 12.04
C VAL A 90 -1.50 -14.12 11.28
N GLN A 91 -0.86 -13.24 10.49
CA GLN A 91 0.34 -13.57 9.73
C GLN A 91 1.16 -12.30 9.51
N THR A 92 2.37 -12.25 10.04
CA THR A 92 3.32 -11.17 9.78
C THR A 92 3.81 -11.21 8.34
N ASN A 93 4.26 -10.06 7.82
CA ASN A 93 4.87 -9.93 6.50
C ASN A 93 4.00 -10.51 5.37
N ASN A 94 2.67 -10.28 5.45
CA ASN A 94 1.70 -10.87 4.52
C ASN A 94 1.30 -9.96 3.37
N ALA A 95 1.54 -8.65 3.47
CA ALA A 95 1.15 -7.69 2.46
C ALA A 95 1.89 -7.88 1.13
N TRP A 96 1.31 -7.33 0.06
CA TRP A 96 1.85 -7.37 -1.30
C TRP A 96 1.40 -6.14 -2.09
N VAL A 97 2.04 -5.87 -3.22
CA VAL A 97 1.65 -4.77 -4.13
C VAL A 97 1.14 -5.34 -5.44
N SER A 98 0.03 -4.82 -5.94
CA SER A 98 -0.58 -5.19 -7.22
C SER A 98 -0.44 -4.06 -8.23
N PHE A 99 -0.42 -4.40 -9.52
CA PHE A 99 -0.64 -3.44 -10.60
C PHE A 99 -1.99 -3.66 -11.25
N ILE A 100 -2.70 -2.57 -11.51
CA ILE A 100 -4.04 -2.55 -12.09
C ILE A 100 -4.03 -1.64 -13.33
N ASN A 101 -4.69 -2.09 -14.38
CA ASN A 101 -4.87 -1.32 -15.60
C ASN A 101 -5.91 -0.21 -15.42
N HIS A 102 -5.88 0.77 -16.32
CA HIS A 102 -6.85 1.86 -16.41
C HIS A 102 -8.32 1.42 -16.43
N ASP A 103 -8.63 0.27 -17.01
CA ASP A 103 -9.99 -0.27 -17.10
C ASP A 103 -10.40 -1.11 -15.88
N GLY A 104 -9.56 -1.13 -14.84
CA GLY A 104 -9.77 -1.89 -13.61
C GLY A 104 -9.39 -3.36 -13.70
N SER A 105 -8.95 -3.85 -14.87
CA SER A 105 -8.44 -5.21 -14.98
C SER A 105 -7.08 -5.36 -14.27
N VAL A 106 -6.82 -6.54 -13.73
CA VAL A 106 -5.55 -6.85 -13.07
C VAL A 106 -4.44 -6.92 -14.12
N HIS A 107 -3.42 -6.07 -13.96
CA HIS A 107 -2.20 -6.14 -14.75
C HIS A 107 -1.20 -7.12 -14.15
N THR A 108 -0.92 -7.00 -12.85
CA THR A 108 -0.03 -7.86 -12.07
C THR A 108 -0.64 -8.12 -10.70
N ALA A 109 -0.98 -9.37 -10.38
CA ALA A 109 -1.66 -9.67 -9.13
C ALA A 109 -0.77 -9.55 -7.88
N ARG A 110 0.53 -9.85 -8.00
CA ARG A 110 1.55 -9.70 -6.95
C ARG A 110 2.87 -9.29 -7.59
N TRP A 111 3.13 -8.00 -7.62
CA TRP A 111 4.37 -7.44 -8.15
C TRP A 111 5.47 -7.48 -7.08
N ILE A 112 5.21 -6.92 -5.90
CA ILE A 112 6.02 -7.10 -4.69
C ILE A 112 5.27 -8.06 -3.77
N GLY A 113 5.95 -9.04 -3.17
CA GLY A 113 5.33 -9.97 -2.22
C GLY A 113 4.68 -11.19 -2.86
N VAL A 114 5.17 -11.62 -4.03
CA VAL A 114 4.80 -12.91 -4.65
C VAL A 114 5.25 -14.11 -3.80
N GLN A 115 6.30 -13.94 -3.00
CA GLN A 115 6.83 -14.97 -2.10
C GLN A 115 5.94 -15.13 -0.87
N ASN A 116 5.79 -16.38 -0.40
CA ASN A 116 5.11 -16.65 0.86
C ASN A 116 5.85 -15.95 2.01
N PRO A 117 5.15 -15.51 3.06
CA PRO A 117 5.77 -14.80 4.19
C PRO A 117 6.97 -15.52 4.80
N GLY A 118 6.91 -16.86 4.92
CA GLY A 118 8.00 -17.67 5.47
C GLY A 118 9.28 -17.70 4.63
N ASP A 119 9.19 -17.45 3.33
CA ASP A 119 10.33 -17.50 2.41
C ASP A 119 11.06 -16.15 2.33
N ARG A 120 10.38 -15.05 2.68
CA ARG A 120 10.83 -13.67 2.44
C ARG A 120 12.10 -13.28 3.19
N ALA A 121 12.35 -13.89 4.35
CA ALA A 121 13.55 -13.65 5.15
C ALA A 121 14.84 -14.18 4.50
N SER A 122 14.73 -15.15 3.59
CA SER A 122 15.89 -15.74 2.88
C SER A 122 16.22 -15.04 1.55
N LEU A 123 15.44 -14.02 1.16
CA LEU A 123 15.69 -13.21 -0.03
C LEU A 123 16.88 -12.26 0.16
N ALA A 124 17.48 -11.82 -0.94
CA ALA A 124 18.59 -10.86 -0.95
C ALA A 124 18.26 -9.64 -1.84
N PRO A 125 17.88 -8.48 -1.28
CA PRO A 125 17.65 -8.24 0.15
C PRO A 125 16.35 -8.91 0.66
N PRO A 126 16.22 -9.13 1.99
CA PRO A 126 14.98 -9.64 2.58
C PRO A 126 13.80 -8.74 2.26
N LEU A 127 12.64 -9.34 1.97
CA LEU A 127 11.41 -8.59 1.78
C LEU A 127 10.68 -8.47 3.11
N VAL A 128 10.39 -7.25 3.54
CA VAL A 128 9.43 -6.99 4.62
C VAL A 128 8.37 -6.04 4.09
N LEU A 129 7.11 -6.43 4.22
CA LEU A 129 5.94 -5.60 3.96
C LEU A 129 4.79 -6.19 4.79
N ASN A 130 4.39 -5.48 5.83
CA ASN A 130 3.51 -6.01 6.87
C ASN A 130 2.06 -5.56 6.70
N GLU A 131 1.79 -4.28 6.92
CA GLU A 131 0.48 -3.62 6.88
C GLU A 131 0.61 -2.20 6.29
N PRO A 132 0.65 -2.07 4.95
CA PRO A 132 0.70 -0.77 4.26
C PRO A 132 -0.61 0.02 4.37
N TYR A 133 -0.53 1.28 4.83
CA TYR A 133 -1.67 2.20 4.94
C TYR A 133 -1.66 3.27 3.83
N GLY A 134 -0.57 4.02 3.73
CA GLY A 134 -0.35 5.06 2.71
C GLY A 134 0.75 4.71 1.74
N SER A 135 0.71 5.31 0.54
CA SER A 135 1.79 5.13 -0.45
C SER A 135 1.94 6.34 -1.36
N ASP A 136 3.18 6.59 -1.76
CA ASP A 136 3.51 7.61 -2.76
C ASP A 136 4.65 7.14 -3.67
N ILE A 137 4.70 7.67 -4.89
CA ILE A 137 5.77 7.39 -5.85
C ILE A 137 6.54 8.68 -6.11
N ALA A 138 7.83 8.66 -5.76
CA ALA A 138 8.73 9.78 -6.01
C ALA A 138 10.13 9.28 -6.32
N ASN A 139 10.86 9.99 -7.19
CA ASN A 139 12.28 9.73 -7.46
C ASN A 139 12.58 8.26 -7.85
N GLY A 140 11.69 7.63 -8.62
CA GLY A 140 11.85 6.24 -9.06
C GLY A 140 11.61 5.19 -7.97
N MET A 141 11.02 5.58 -6.85
CA MET A 141 10.78 4.74 -5.67
C MET A 141 9.30 4.72 -5.30
N LEU A 142 8.79 3.55 -4.92
CA LEU A 142 7.54 3.43 -4.16
C LEU A 142 7.89 3.57 -2.68
N TYR A 143 7.24 4.51 -2.01
CA TYR A 143 7.27 4.65 -0.56
C TYR A 143 5.95 4.13 0.00
N VAL A 144 6.05 3.44 1.13
CA VAL A 144 4.89 2.83 1.77
C VAL A 144 4.93 3.08 3.27
N ALA A 145 3.87 3.68 3.81
CA ALA A 145 3.64 3.80 5.24
C ALA A 145 3.20 2.45 5.79
N ASP A 146 4.11 1.76 6.46
CA ASP A 146 3.95 0.42 7.03
C ASP A 146 4.24 0.47 8.54
N ARG A 147 4.26 -0.69 9.21
CA ARG A 147 4.66 -0.84 10.60
C ARG A 147 5.32 -2.18 10.89
N ASP A 148 6.17 -2.20 11.91
CA ASP A 148 6.64 -3.40 12.59
C ASP A 148 5.89 -3.61 13.91
N GLY A 149 5.85 -4.85 14.41
CA GLY A 149 5.27 -5.17 15.70
C GLY A 149 3.74 -5.13 15.71
N GLY A 150 3.15 -5.01 16.92
CA GLY A 150 1.70 -5.10 17.09
C GLY A 150 1.13 -6.47 16.76
N THR A 151 1.93 -7.55 16.87
CA THR A 151 1.49 -8.92 16.55
C THR A 151 0.68 -9.54 17.69
N THR A 152 0.77 -8.97 18.89
CA THR A 152 -0.04 -9.35 20.06
C THR A 152 -0.67 -8.10 20.69
N PRO A 153 -1.72 -8.24 21.53
CA PRO A 153 -2.38 -7.11 22.17
C PRO A 153 -1.46 -6.21 23.01
N ASN A 154 -0.32 -6.73 23.47
CA ASN A 154 0.61 -6.03 24.36
C ASN A 154 1.94 -5.67 23.69
N GLU A 155 2.17 -6.13 22.46
CA GLU A 155 3.38 -5.79 21.73
C GLU A 155 3.22 -4.39 21.10
N PRO A 156 4.13 -3.44 21.35
CA PRO A 156 4.07 -2.16 20.68
C PRO A 156 4.28 -2.34 19.17
N SER A 157 3.67 -1.44 18.39
CA SER A 157 4.02 -1.28 16.98
C SER A 157 4.91 -0.06 16.80
N VAL A 158 5.69 -0.05 15.72
CA VAL A 158 6.49 1.10 15.29
C VAL A 158 6.23 1.34 13.80
N ALA A 159 5.95 2.58 13.45
CA ALA A 159 5.82 3.01 12.07
C ALA A 159 7.13 2.83 11.30
N VAL A 160 7.03 2.34 10.06
CA VAL A 160 8.16 2.17 9.16
C VAL A 160 7.77 2.66 7.77
N ILE A 161 8.57 3.56 7.20
CA ILE A 161 8.43 3.92 5.79
C ILE A 161 9.33 2.98 4.99
N ARG A 162 8.73 2.06 4.24
CA ARG A 162 9.48 1.12 3.38
C ARG A 162 9.59 1.66 1.97
N ARG A 163 10.71 1.33 1.30
CA ARG A 163 10.99 1.78 -0.06
C ARG A 163 11.26 0.61 -0.99
N PHE A 164 10.71 0.69 -2.18
CA PHE A 164 10.88 -0.32 -3.23
C PHE A 164 11.20 0.35 -4.56
N ASP A 165 12.25 -0.14 -5.24
CA ASP A 165 12.68 0.44 -6.52
C ASP A 165 11.56 0.27 -7.54
N MET A 166 11.09 1.35 -8.18
CA MET A 166 9.93 1.22 -9.07
C MET A 166 10.23 0.38 -10.30
N ARG A 167 11.47 0.37 -10.80
CA ARG A 167 11.87 -0.47 -11.95
C ARG A 167 11.95 -1.95 -11.53
N THR A 168 12.54 -2.11 -10.36
CA THR A 168 12.97 -3.23 -9.55
C THR A 168 11.97 -4.12 -8.85
N GLY A 169 11.01 -3.47 -8.19
CA GLY A 169 10.38 -3.79 -6.90
C GLY A 169 11.31 -4.18 -5.75
N ALA A 170 12.63 -4.25 -5.97
CA ALA A 170 13.60 -4.61 -4.94
C ALA A 170 13.49 -3.68 -3.72
N PRO A 171 13.52 -4.23 -2.48
CA PRO A 171 13.65 -3.44 -1.28
C PRO A 171 14.87 -2.52 -1.38
N ALA A 172 14.66 -1.23 -1.11
CA ALA A 172 15.67 -0.18 -1.19
C ALA A 172 15.89 0.51 0.16
N GLY A 173 15.71 -0.26 1.24
CA GLY A 173 15.83 0.19 2.61
C GLY A 173 14.55 0.83 3.16
N GLU A 174 14.62 1.21 4.42
CA GLU A 174 13.49 1.64 5.22
C GLU A 174 13.89 2.73 6.22
N ILE A 175 12.89 3.45 6.73
CA ILE A 175 13.05 4.47 7.76
C ILE A 175 12.10 4.15 8.90
N ARG A 176 12.66 3.81 10.08
CA ARG A 176 11.87 3.60 11.29
C ARG A 176 11.50 4.95 11.90
N VAL A 177 10.22 5.10 12.26
CA VAL A 177 9.67 6.32 12.86
C VAL A 177 9.31 6.00 14.30
N GLU A 178 10.34 5.88 15.16
CA GLU A 178 10.25 5.36 16.54
C GLU A 178 9.23 6.08 17.44
N ARG A 179 8.83 7.29 17.06
CA ARG A 179 7.88 8.12 17.82
C ARG A 179 6.41 7.86 17.50
N ALA A 180 6.12 7.03 16.49
CA ALA A 180 4.76 6.75 16.04
C ALA A 180 4.56 5.24 15.96
N ALA A 181 3.43 4.75 16.44
CA ALA A 181 3.08 3.34 16.36
C ALA A 181 2.73 2.90 14.92
N TRP A 182 2.15 3.81 14.15
CA TRP A 182 1.83 3.66 12.74
C TRP A 182 1.68 5.04 12.11
N LEU A 183 1.81 5.11 10.78
CA LEU A 183 1.50 6.28 9.97
C LEU A 183 0.28 5.95 9.13
N ASN A 184 -0.57 6.95 8.92
CA ASN A 184 -1.77 6.77 8.11
C ASN A 184 -1.47 7.00 6.63
N ASP A 185 -0.91 8.16 6.28
CA ASP A 185 -0.55 8.49 4.91
C ASP A 185 0.78 9.24 4.80
N ILE A 186 1.35 9.29 3.59
CA ILE A 186 2.62 9.94 3.28
C ILE A 186 2.58 10.73 1.97
N ALA A 187 3.31 11.84 1.92
CA ALA A 187 3.63 12.57 0.69
C ALA A 187 5.13 12.82 0.61
N VAL A 188 5.74 12.50 -0.54
CA VAL A 188 7.19 12.53 -0.74
C VAL A 188 7.56 13.63 -1.72
N GLY A 189 8.35 14.60 -1.24
CA GLY A 189 8.84 15.69 -2.07
C GLY A 189 9.87 15.21 -3.08
N THR A 190 10.03 15.95 -4.17
CA THR A 190 11.11 15.70 -5.16
C THR A 190 12.50 15.84 -4.55
N ASP A 191 12.64 16.60 -3.47
CA ASP A 191 13.85 16.71 -2.64
C ASP A 191 14.10 15.49 -1.73
N GLY A 192 13.18 14.52 -1.69
CA GLY A 192 13.23 13.35 -0.82
C GLY A 192 12.69 13.58 0.58
N THR A 193 12.21 14.78 0.92
CA THR A 193 11.56 15.04 2.22
C THR A 193 10.19 14.37 2.25
N ILE A 194 9.91 13.59 3.29
CA ILE A 194 8.61 12.92 3.47
C ILE A 194 7.80 13.65 4.53
N TYR A 195 6.51 13.86 4.27
CA TYR A 195 5.54 14.31 5.26
C TYR A 195 4.57 13.18 5.53
N ALA A 196 4.33 12.89 6.81
CA ALA A 196 3.54 11.73 7.21
C ALA A 196 2.51 12.10 8.26
N THR A 197 1.31 11.53 8.17
CA THR A 197 0.23 11.80 9.12
C THR A 197 0.18 10.76 10.23
N VAL A 198 0.08 11.25 11.46
CA VAL A 198 -0.22 10.46 12.65
C VAL A 198 -1.63 10.84 13.09
N THR A 199 -2.60 9.97 12.77
CA THR A 199 -4.02 10.22 13.03
C THR A 199 -4.31 10.41 14.52
N GLY A 200 -3.58 9.72 15.40
CA GLY A 200 -3.71 9.85 16.85
C GLY A 200 -5.10 9.45 17.39
N ALA A 201 -5.37 9.83 18.64
CA ALA A 201 -6.57 9.45 19.37
C ALA A 201 -7.81 10.24 18.91
N GLY A 202 -8.84 9.51 18.47
CA GLY A 202 -10.14 10.05 18.08
C GLY A 202 -11.30 9.56 18.96
N GLY A 203 -12.50 9.58 18.40
CA GLY A 203 -13.68 8.98 19.02
C GLY A 203 -14.14 9.72 20.29
N THR A 204 -14.53 8.96 21.32
CA THR A 204 -15.13 9.48 22.56
C THR A 204 -14.17 10.34 23.39
N ASN A 205 -12.88 10.02 23.37
CA ASN A 205 -11.84 10.73 24.12
C ASN A 205 -10.74 11.23 23.16
N PRO A 206 -11.05 12.23 22.32
CA PRO A 206 -10.08 12.77 21.39
C PRO A 206 -8.95 13.48 22.15
N ASP A 207 -7.70 13.27 21.71
CA ASP A 207 -6.54 13.93 22.30
C ASP A 207 -5.73 14.68 21.22
N PRO A 208 -5.87 16.02 21.14
CA PRO A 208 -5.13 16.82 20.19
C PRO A 208 -3.61 16.70 20.29
N THR A 209 -3.07 16.36 21.45
CA THR A 209 -1.62 16.23 21.62
C THR A 209 -1.04 15.06 20.82
N THR A 210 -1.89 14.11 20.41
CA THR A 210 -1.51 12.93 19.63
C THR A 210 -1.66 13.12 18.12
N TRP A 211 -2.30 14.19 17.66
CA TRP A 211 -2.48 14.49 16.24
C TRP A 211 -1.26 15.20 15.70
N GLN A 212 -0.56 14.58 14.75
CA GLN A 212 0.68 15.13 14.22
C GLN A 212 0.76 14.97 12.71
N VAL A 213 1.43 15.94 12.08
CA VAL A 213 2.11 15.74 10.82
C VAL A 213 3.60 15.70 11.16
N LEU A 214 4.28 14.65 10.73
CA LEU A 214 5.73 14.49 10.88
C LEU A 214 6.41 14.91 9.59
N ARG A 215 7.65 15.40 9.72
CA ARG A 215 8.58 15.59 8.61
C ARG A 215 9.73 14.62 8.78
N VAL A 216 10.08 13.92 7.72
CA VAL A 216 11.26 13.05 7.64
C VAL A 216 12.19 13.65 6.60
N ALA A 217 13.37 14.06 7.02
CA ALA A 217 14.39 14.58 6.13
C ALA A 217 14.97 13.47 5.24
N PRO A 218 15.62 13.80 4.11
CA PRO A 218 16.17 12.81 3.19
C PRO A 218 17.21 11.85 3.82
N ASP A 219 17.86 12.28 4.90
CA ASP A 219 18.79 11.47 5.69
C ASP A 219 18.10 10.54 6.71
N GLY A 220 16.77 10.59 6.80
CA GLY A 220 15.95 9.80 7.72
C GLY A 220 15.63 10.50 9.05
N ALA A 221 16.15 11.71 9.32
CA ALA A 221 15.85 12.41 10.56
C ALA A 221 14.37 12.81 10.66
N VAL A 222 13.71 12.44 11.76
CA VAL A 222 12.28 12.66 11.99
C VAL A 222 12.06 13.85 12.94
N SER A 223 11.17 14.78 12.57
CA SER A 223 10.74 15.89 13.43
C SER A 223 9.21 16.08 13.41
N VAL A 224 8.65 16.79 14.40
CA VAL A 224 7.26 17.28 14.29
C VAL A 224 7.25 18.39 13.23
N PHE A 225 6.28 18.36 12.33
CA PHE A 225 6.00 19.46 11.42
C PHE A 225 4.87 20.35 11.95
N VAL A 226 3.73 19.72 12.28
CA VAL A 226 2.55 20.37 12.91
C VAL A 226 1.99 19.40 13.96
N GLN A 227 1.50 19.91 15.08
CA GLN A 227 0.90 19.11 16.15
C GLN A 227 -0.31 19.83 16.76
N GLY A 228 -1.36 19.06 17.06
CA GLY A 228 -2.59 19.59 17.65
C GLY A 228 -3.40 20.44 16.68
N ALA A 229 -4.30 21.26 17.22
CA ALA A 229 -5.18 22.10 16.43
C ALA A 229 -4.37 22.99 15.46
N PRO A 230 -4.81 23.17 14.20
CA PRO A 230 -6.14 22.84 13.67
C PRO A 230 -6.27 21.39 13.15
N LEU A 231 -5.26 20.52 13.33
CA LEU A 231 -5.43 19.11 12.99
C LEU A 231 -6.57 18.52 13.82
N ARG A 232 -7.32 17.59 13.22
CA ARG A 232 -8.36 16.81 13.88
C ARG A 232 -8.35 15.41 13.26
N GLN A 233 -7.50 14.56 13.81
CA GLN A 233 -7.19 13.25 13.25
C GLN A 233 -6.73 13.38 11.79
N PRO A 234 -5.49 13.83 11.53
CA PRO A 234 -5.01 13.97 10.16
C PRO A 234 -4.98 12.60 9.47
N ASN A 235 -5.38 12.58 8.20
CA ASN A 235 -5.53 11.37 7.38
C ASN A 235 -4.68 11.55 6.10
N GLY A 236 -5.28 11.71 4.92
CA GLY A 236 -4.58 11.95 3.67
C GLY A 236 -3.76 13.25 3.62
N ILE A 237 -2.66 13.19 2.88
CA ILE A 237 -1.69 14.28 2.74
C ILE A 237 -1.15 14.37 1.31
N ALA A 238 -0.98 15.58 0.79
CA ALA A 238 -0.42 15.81 -0.55
C ALA A 238 0.27 17.19 -0.62
N PHE A 239 0.97 17.46 -1.72
CA PHE A 239 1.44 18.82 -2.02
C PHE A 239 0.51 19.53 -3.01
N ASP A 240 0.28 20.82 -2.77
CA ASP A 240 -0.31 21.68 -3.80
C ASP A 240 0.75 22.08 -4.86
N PRO A 241 0.34 22.72 -5.98
CA PRO A 241 1.27 23.15 -7.03
C PRO A 241 2.29 24.21 -6.57
N GLN A 242 2.06 24.89 -5.45
CA GLN A 242 3.00 25.85 -4.85
C GLN A 242 3.99 25.14 -3.91
N GLY A 243 3.84 23.83 -3.73
CA GLY A 243 4.65 23.03 -2.83
C GLY A 243 4.25 23.21 -1.37
N ASN A 244 3.05 23.69 -1.04
CA ASN A 244 2.55 23.66 0.34
C ASN A 244 2.08 22.26 0.72
N VAL A 245 2.08 21.96 2.01
CA VAL A 245 1.61 20.68 2.55
C VAL A 245 0.11 20.78 2.81
N VAL A 246 -0.68 19.95 2.13
CA VAL A 246 -2.14 19.92 2.31
C VAL A 246 -2.53 18.63 3.03
N VAL A 247 -3.32 18.77 4.08
CA VAL A 247 -3.73 17.67 4.97
C VAL A 247 -5.24 17.69 5.11
N VAL A 248 -5.89 16.54 5.03
CA VAL A 248 -7.31 16.42 5.36
C VAL A 248 -7.50 15.86 6.77
N ASN A 249 -8.52 16.34 7.45
CA ASN A 249 -8.92 15.84 8.76
C ASN A 249 -10.06 14.83 8.61
N ILE A 250 -9.92 13.60 9.12
CA ILE A 250 -11.08 12.67 9.17
C ILE A 250 -12.11 13.12 10.22
N GLY A 251 -11.65 13.77 11.30
CA GLY A 251 -12.51 14.20 12.40
C GLY A 251 -13.35 15.46 12.10
N THR A 252 -13.17 16.09 10.93
CA THR A 252 -13.96 17.24 10.45
C THR A 252 -14.14 17.14 8.93
N ALA A 253 -14.64 18.19 8.27
CA ALA A 253 -14.62 18.31 6.82
C ALA A 253 -13.43 19.16 6.32
N ASP A 254 -12.51 19.54 7.21
CA ASP A 254 -11.47 20.50 6.89
C ASP A 254 -10.36 19.91 6.01
N VAL A 255 -9.91 20.76 5.08
CA VAL A 255 -8.75 20.59 4.21
C VAL A 255 -7.79 21.74 4.50
N LEU A 256 -6.69 21.42 5.17
CA LEU A 256 -5.75 22.38 5.74
C LEU A 256 -4.52 22.50 4.85
N THR A 257 -4.16 23.72 4.44
CA THR A 257 -2.94 24.00 3.67
C THR A 257 -1.93 24.70 4.56
N PHE A 258 -0.74 24.12 4.69
CA PHE A 258 0.38 24.63 5.48
C PHE A 258 1.56 24.99 4.59
N SER A 259 2.22 26.11 4.86
CA SER A 259 3.52 26.42 4.25
C SER A 259 4.56 25.38 4.64
N ARG A 260 5.69 25.29 3.92
CA ARG A 260 6.83 24.42 4.30
C ARG A 260 7.45 24.75 5.66
N ALA A 261 7.09 25.89 6.27
CA ALA A 261 7.49 26.25 7.63
C ALA A 261 6.45 25.83 8.70
N GLY A 262 5.37 25.14 8.32
CA GLY A 262 4.33 24.67 9.24
C GLY A 262 3.26 25.72 9.58
N GLN A 263 3.25 26.87 8.89
CA GLN A 263 2.23 27.90 9.10
C GLN A 263 0.96 27.55 8.34
N LEU A 264 -0.19 27.58 9.01
CA LEU A 264 -1.49 27.42 8.34
C LEU A 264 -1.73 28.62 7.40
N LEU A 265 -1.88 28.34 6.11
CA LEU A 265 -2.13 29.33 5.07
C LEU A 265 -3.61 29.42 4.72
N LYS A 266 -4.31 28.29 4.71
CA LYS A 266 -5.69 28.20 4.26
C LYS A 266 -6.41 27.02 4.88
N THR A 267 -7.69 27.21 5.19
CA THR A 267 -8.63 26.12 5.46
C THR A 267 -9.72 26.16 4.40
N GLU A 268 -9.90 25.04 3.71
CA GLU A 268 -11.05 24.76 2.85
C GLU A 268 -11.91 23.68 3.50
N THR A 269 -13.13 23.50 3.03
CA THR A 269 -14.07 22.52 3.58
C THR A 269 -14.56 21.62 2.45
N ALA A 270 -14.43 20.31 2.65
CA ALA A 270 -14.99 19.30 1.76
C ALA A 270 -16.54 19.36 1.78
N ALA A 271 -17.18 18.90 0.70
CA ALA A 271 -18.64 18.88 0.61
C ALA A 271 -19.27 17.83 1.54
N GLN A 272 -18.47 16.90 2.06
CA GLN A 272 -18.87 15.85 2.98
C GLN A 272 -17.70 15.55 3.94
N SER A 273 -18.00 15.35 5.22
CA SER A 273 -17.01 15.05 6.26
C SER A 273 -16.55 13.60 6.26
N GLY A 274 -15.64 13.23 7.17
CA GLY A 274 -15.08 11.88 7.24
C GLY A 274 -14.00 11.68 6.18
N ASN A 275 -13.20 12.71 5.97
CA ASN A 275 -12.20 12.77 4.91
C ASN A 275 -11.12 11.69 5.09
N ASP A 276 -10.65 11.14 3.97
CA ASP A 276 -9.58 10.14 3.95
C ASP A 276 -8.47 10.57 2.99
N GLY A 277 -8.54 10.17 1.72
CA GLY A 277 -7.54 10.49 0.71
C GLY A 277 -7.71 11.87 0.08
N LEU A 278 -6.62 12.33 -0.53
CA LEU A 278 -6.52 13.63 -1.17
C LEU A 278 -5.73 13.52 -2.48
N VAL A 279 -6.30 14.05 -3.56
CA VAL A 279 -5.60 14.30 -4.83
C VAL A 279 -5.66 15.80 -5.13
N ILE A 280 -4.55 16.39 -5.55
CA ILE A 280 -4.48 17.79 -5.97
C ILE A 280 -3.99 17.86 -7.41
N MET A 281 -4.76 18.54 -8.25
CA MET A 281 -4.47 18.75 -9.66
C MET A 281 -3.51 19.93 -9.86
N PRO A 282 -2.82 20.01 -11.03
CA PRO A 282 -1.94 21.13 -11.34
C PRO A 282 -2.60 22.52 -11.30
N ASP A 283 -3.90 22.61 -11.53
CA ASP A 283 -4.68 23.86 -11.44
C ASP A 283 -5.10 24.22 -9.99
N GLY A 284 -4.71 23.40 -9.01
CA GLY A 284 -5.08 23.55 -7.61
C GLY A 284 -6.44 22.98 -7.22
N THR A 285 -7.18 22.36 -8.16
CA THR A 285 -8.41 21.61 -7.86
C THR A 285 -8.07 20.45 -6.93
N LYS A 286 -8.80 20.33 -5.82
CA LYS A 286 -8.63 19.24 -4.85
C LYS A 286 -9.78 18.27 -4.93
N TYR A 287 -9.48 16.98 -4.84
CA TYR A 287 -10.42 15.90 -4.68
C TYR A 287 -10.21 15.22 -3.34
N VAL A 288 -11.27 15.00 -2.59
CA VAL A 288 -11.21 14.43 -1.24
C VAL A 288 -12.23 13.30 -1.12
N SER A 289 -11.80 12.11 -0.74
CA SER A 289 -12.70 10.99 -0.45
C SER A 289 -13.22 11.10 0.96
N SER A 290 -14.43 10.59 1.17
CA SER A 290 -15.02 10.42 2.48
C SER A 290 -15.13 8.92 2.78
N VAL A 291 -14.24 8.39 3.60
CA VAL A 291 -14.29 6.96 3.99
C VAL A 291 -15.51 6.65 4.84
N VAL A 292 -15.96 7.62 5.65
CA VAL A 292 -17.13 7.44 6.53
C VAL A 292 -18.45 7.48 5.75
N ASN A 293 -18.55 8.36 4.75
CA ASN A 293 -19.83 8.66 4.09
C ASN A 293 -19.87 8.33 2.59
N GLY A 294 -18.76 7.88 2.01
CA GLY A 294 -18.66 7.31 0.66
C GLY A 294 -18.74 8.30 -0.50
N GLY A 295 -18.53 9.59 -0.27
CA GLY A 295 -18.52 10.61 -1.31
C GLY A 295 -17.12 11.00 -1.78
N VAL A 296 -17.08 11.67 -2.93
CA VAL A 296 -15.88 12.35 -3.44
C VAL A 296 -16.21 13.82 -3.63
N SER A 297 -15.58 14.66 -2.82
CA SER A 297 -15.68 16.11 -2.92
C SER A 297 -14.71 16.64 -3.97
N ARG A 298 -15.15 17.64 -4.73
CA ARG A 298 -14.31 18.47 -5.61
C ARG A 298 -14.32 19.89 -5.07
N ILE A 299 -13.13 20.45 -4.86
CA ILE A 299 -12.92 21.80 -4.33
C ILE A 299 -12.12 22.60 -5.36
N ARG A 300 -12.66 23.74 -5.80
CA ARG A 300 -11.99 24.67 -6.71
C ARG A 300 -11.83 26.02 -6.05
N ALA A 301 -10.76 26.74 -6.42
CA ALA A 301 -10.52 28.07 -5.90
C ALA A 301 -11.73 28.99 -6.13
N GLY A 302 -12.19 29.64 -5.05
CA GLY A 302 -13.32 30.58 -5.08
C GLY A 302 -14.70 29.95 -5.31
N ARG A 303 -14.82 28.61 -5.32
CA ARG A 303 -16.11 27.92 -5.47
C ARG A 303 -16.44 27.10 -4.23
N ALA A 304 -17.72 26.92 -3.96
CA ALA A 304 -18.17 25.97 -2.96
C ALA A 304 -17.75 24.55 -3.37
N ALA A 305 -17.42 23.71 -2.38
CA ALA A 305 -17.15 22.30 -2.63
C ALA A 305 -18.43 21.59 -3.11
N GLU A 306 -18.27 20.62 -4.00
CA GLU A 306 -19.38 19.83 -4.55
C GLU A 306 -19.05 18.34 -4.52
N LEU A 307 -20.07 17.49 -4.40
CA LEU A 307 -19.90 16.04 -4.53
C LEU A 307 -19.97 15.63 -6.00
N ILE A 308 -18.93 14.97 -6.49
CA ILE A 308 -18.86 14.43 -7.86
C ILE A 308 -19.12 12.92 -7.93
N ALA A 309 -19.03 12.22 -6.79
CA ALA A 309 -19.42 10.83 -6.63
C ALA A 309 -19.99 10.62 -5.21
N ARG A 310 -20.80 9.57 -5.03
CA ARG A 310 -21.51 9.24 -3.80
C ARG A 310 -21.64 7.73 -3.65
N ASN A 311 -21.89 7.27 -2.42
CA ASN A 311 -22.19 5.87 -2.09
C ASN A 311 -21.09 4.86 -2.47
N ILE A 312 -19.83 5.29 -2.49
CA ILE A 312 -18.67 4.40 -2.61
C ILE A 312 -18.42 3.79 -1.22
N PRO A 313 -18.58 2.47 -1.02
CA PRO A 313 -18.41 1.86 0.30
C PRO A 313 -16.98 2.05 0.81
N SER A 314 -16.84 2.64 2.00
CA SER A 314 -15.53 2.86 2.65
C SER A 314 -14.51 3.40 1.66
N ALA A 315 -14.85 4.54 1.04
CA ALA A 315 -14.00 5.22 0.07
C ALA A 315 -12.72 5.71 0.78
N ALA A 316 -11.71 4.84 0.83
CA ALA A 316 -10.45 5.06 1.55
C ALA A 316 -9.62 6.13 0.83
N SER A 317 -8.30 6.02 0.79
CA SER A 317 -7.49 7.02 0.09
C SER A 317 -7.79 7.07 -1.43
N MET A 318 -7.03 7.84 -2.20
CA MET A 318 -7.20 7.90 -3.65
C MET A 318 -5.92 8.26 -4.39
N CYS A 319 -5.85 7.84 -5.65
CA CYS A 319 -4.82 8.28 -6.58
C CYS A 319 -5.45 8.81 -7.87
N TYR A 320 -4.70 9.67 -8.57
CA TYR A 320 -5.06 10.14 -9.88
C TYR A 320 -4.42 9.26 -10.96
N ASP A 321 -5.27 8.53 -11.68
CA ASP A 321 -4.88 7.83 -12.90
C ASP A 321 -4.92 8.82 -14.07
N ALA A 322 -3.76 9.42 -14.35
CA ALA A 322 -3.61 10.43 -15.39
C ALA A 322 -3.80 9.86 -16.81
N GLY A 323 -3.50 8.58 -17.03
CA GLY A 323 -3.64 7.93 -18.34
C GLY A 323 -5.09 7.79 -18.80
N ALA A 324 -6.04 7.75 -17.87
CA ALA A 324 -7.47 7.67 -18.15
C ALA A 324 -8.29 8.88 -17.65
N ASN A 325 -7.63 9.89 -17.07
CA ASN A 325 -8.24 11.05 -16.46
C ASN A 325 -9.34 10.68 -15.45
N GLN A 326 -8.99 9.90 -14.43
CA GLN A 326 -9.93 9.40 -13.43
C GLN A 326 -9.30 9.33 -12.04
N LEU A 327 -10.13 9.37 -11.01
CA LEU A 327 -9.73 9.03 -9.66
C LEU A 327 -9.92 7.54 -9.45
N VAL A 328 -9.00 6.92 -8.73
CA VAL A 328 -9.07 5.52 -8.32
C VAL A 328 -9.08 5.49 -6.80
N ILE A 329 -10.04 4.78 -6.22
CA ILE A 329 -10.35 4.84 -4.79
C ILE A 329 -10.43 3.41 -4.27
N PRO A 330 -9.51 2.99 -3.39
CA PRO A 330 -9.64 1.71 -2.70
C PRO A 330 -10.90 1.65 -1.82
N MET A 331 -11.53 0.47 -1.80
CA MET A 331 -12.67 0.16 -0.95
C MET A 331 -12.23 -0.93 0.03
N ASN A 332 -11.60 -0.52 1.13
CA ASN A 332 -10.87 -1.40 2.05
C ASN A 332 -11.63 -2.66 2.54
N PRO A 333 -12.95 -2.66 2.84
CA PRO A 333 -13.65 -3.84 3.35
C PRO A 333 -14.20 -4.69 2.21
N ASN A 334 -14.18 -4.16 0.98
CA ASN A 334 -14.82 -4.70 -0.20
C ASN A 334 -13.81 -5.34 -1.16
N ASN A 335 -12.50 -5.27 -0.86
CA ASN A 335 -11.45 -5.89 -1.66
C ASN A 335 -11.53 -5.46 -3.14
N GLY A 336 -11.73 -4.17 -3.37
CA GLY A 336 -11.92 -3.62 -4.71
C GLY A 336 -11.52 -2.15 -4.82
N LEU A 337 -11.62 -1.63 -6.05
CA LEU A 337 -11.37 -0.23 -6.38
C LEU A 337 -12.61 0.36 -7.05
N ALA A 338 -12.93 1.60 -6.72
CA ALA A 338 -13.87 2.43 -7.47
C ALA A 338 -13.10 3.35 -8.43
N PHE A 339 -13.65 3.54 -9.63
CA PHE A 339 -13.08 4.39 -10.68
C PHE A 339 -14.06 5.52 -10.98
N VAL A 340 -13.64 6.76 -10.74
CA VAL A 340 -14.45 7.96 -10.94
C VAL A 340 -13.84 8.79 -12.06
N ARG A 341 -14.42 8.69 -13.26
CA ARG A 341 -13.96 9.45 -14.42
C ARG A 341 -14.14 10.95 -14.19
N LEU A 342 -13.11 11.72 -14.52
CA LEU A 342 -13.18 13.17 -14.47
C LEU A 342 -13.57 13.71 -15.84
N GLU A 343 -14.55 14.61 -15.86
CA GLU A 343 -14.90 15.39 -17.04
C GLU A 343 -13.64 16.14 -17.53
N PRO A 344 -13.31 16.13 -18.84
CA PRO A 344 -12.30 17.02 -19.38
C PRO A 344 -12.65 18.47 -19.00
N GLY A 345 -11.68 19.22 -18.49
CA GLY A 345 -11.90 20.64 -18.17
C GLY A 345 -12.46 21.36 -19.40
N ARG A 346 -13.65 21.98 -19.26
CA ARG A 346 -14.14 22.97 -20.21
C ARG A 346 -13.46 24.31 -19.97
#